data_AF-A0A2R7YX63-F1
#
_entry.id   AF-A0A2R7YX63-F1
#
_cell.length_a   1.000
_cell.length_b   1.000
_cell.length_c   1.000
_cell.angle_alpha   90.00
_cell.angle_beta   90.00
_cell.angle_gamma   90.00
#
_symmetry.space_group_name_H-M   'P 1'
#
loop_
_entity.id
_entity.type
_entity.pdbx_description
1 polymer ?
#
loop_
_entity_poly.entity_id
_entity_poly.type
_entity_poly.pdbx_seq_one_letter_code
_entity_poly.pdbx_strand_id
1 'polypeptide(L)'
;MTQPRPAPAAAESQAELQAELQAELAAARTEIAGLREAQEQAGEREAELAATADQADRAARFLSEALAERLRIDTAGGTRGGGLFKGRQDSVTRDERQQLELIRGSELWDPAWYLRTYPDVVDLGEDPALHFLRHPYYPVRAPSERFDIRQYLIDHPDAVEQRINPLVHFLLTAESQGADAYPPKPR
;
A
#
# COMPACT_ATOMS: atom_id res chain seq x y z
N MET A 1 6.96 -66.72 65.30
CA MET A 1 7.07 -65.30 65.72
C MET A 1 7.27 -64.48 64.46
N THR A 2 6.19 -63.92 63.92
CA THR A 2 6.19 -63.13 62.68
C THR A 2 6.45 -61.68 63.07
N GLN A 3 7.62 -61.15 62.72
CA GLN A 3 7.92 -59.72 62.92
C GLN A 3 7.07 -58.85 61.97
N PRO A 4 6.73 -57.61 62.38
CA PRO A 4 5.80 -56.77 61.64
C PRO A 4 6.46 -56.24 60.36
N ARG A 5 5.65 -56.02 59.31
CA ARG A 5 6.06 -55.35 58.08
C ARG A 5 5.64 -53.88 58.14
N PRO A 6 6.56 -52.90 58.36
CA PRO A 6 6.21 -51.50 58.23
C PRO A 6 6.78 -50.95 56.92
N ALA A 7 5.95 -50.78 55.88
CA ALA A 7 6.34 -50.01 54.69
C ALA A 7 5.24 -49.50 53.71
N PRO A 8 3.94 -49.31 54.05
CA PRO A 8 3.00 -48.73 53.06
C PRO A 8 3.13 -47.21 52.89
N ALA A 9 3.29 -46.47 53.99
CA ALA A 9 3.17 -45.00 53.98
C ALA A 9 4.27 -44.25 53.19
N ALA A 10 5.51 -44.74 53.18
CA ALA A 10 6.61 -44.06 52.48
C ALA A 10 6.54 -44.19 50.95
N ALA A 11 5.96 -45.28 50.46
CA ALA A 11 5.76 -45.51 49.02
C ALA A 11 4.57 -44.69 48.49
N GLU A 12 3.51 -44.54 49.31
CA GLU A 12 2.35 -43.68 49.01
C GLU A 12 2.78 -42.21 48.89
N SER A 13 3.56 -41.69 49.84
CA SER A 13 4.07 -40.30 49.75
C SER A 13 5.04 -40.04 48.59
N GLN A 14 5.81 -41.05 48.14
CA GLN A 14 6.64 -40.91 46.93
C GLN A 14 5.80 -40.84 45.65
N ALA A 15 4.72 -41.63 45.57
CA ALA A 15 3.83 -41.64 44.41
C ALA A 15 3.05 -40.32 44.28
N GLU A 16 2.60 -39.75 45.41
CA GLU A 16 1.94 -38.44 45.44
C GLU A 16 2.86 -37.33 44.95
N LEU A 17 4.09 -37.26 45.48
CA LEU A 17 5.09 -36.27 45.07
C LEU A 17 5.46 -36.41 43.57
N GLN A 18 5.50 -37.64 43.06
CA GLN A 18 5.76 -37.91 41.66
C GLN A 18 4.59 -37.47 40.76
N ALA A 19 3.35 -37.63 41.21
CA ALA A 19 2.17 -37.17 40.50
C ALA A 19 2.07 -35.64 40.46
N GLU A 20 2.36 -34.96 41.59
CA GLU A 20 2.45 -33.49 41.65
C GLU A 20 3.50 -32.94 40.70
N LEU A 21 4.71 -33.51 40.73
CA LEU A 21 5.79 -33.10 39.82
C LEU A 21 5.40 -33.35 38.34
N GLN A 22 4.71 -34.45 38.04
CA GLN A 22 4.21 -34.71 36.68
C GLN A 22 3.15 -33.70 36.25
N ALA A 23 2.25 -33.29 37.16
CA ALA A 23 1.24 -32.28 36.89
C ALA A 23 1.88 -30.90 36.65
N GLU A 24 2.86 -30.50 37.45
CA GLU A 24 3.61 -29.26 37.26
C GLU A 24 4.39 -29.26 35.94
N LEU A 25 5.08 -30.36 35.62
CA LEU A 25 5.79 -30.50 34.34
C LEU A 25 4.82 -30.44 33.15
N ALA A 26 3.63 -31.01 33.28
CA ALA A 26 2.60 -30.92 32.24
C ALA A 26 2.11 -29.47 32.07
N ALA A 27 1.85 -28.76 33.16
CA ALA A 27 1.45 -27.35 33.14
C ALA A 27 2.53 -26.47 32.50
N ALA A 28 3.80 -26.64 32.91
CA ALA A 28 4.93 -25.90 32.34
C ALA A 28 5.12 -26.19 30.84
N ARG A 29 4.89 -27.43 30.39
CA ARG A 29 4.94 -27.77 28.95
C ARG A 29 3.84 -27.07 28.17
N THR A 30 2.62 -27.00 28.70
CA THR A 30 1.51 -26.27 28.07
C THR A 30 1.80 -24.78 28.01
N GLU A 31 2.34 -24.19 29.08
CA GLU A 31 2.74 -22.78 29.09
C GLU A 31 3.83 -22.49 28.05
N ILE A 32 4.89 -23.32 28.00
CA ILE A 32 5.95 -23.19 26.98
C ILE A 32 5.39 -23.33 25.56
N ALA A 33 4.43 -24.23 25.33
CA ALA A 33 3.79 -24.38 24.03
C ALA A 33 3.02 -23.10 23.63
N GLY A 34 2.24 -22.53 24.55
CA GLY A 34 1.52 -21.28 24.31
C GLY A 34 2.44 -20.09 24.07
N LEU A 35 3.55 -19.99 24.80
CA LEU A 35 4.57 -18.95 24.59
C LEU A 35 5.24 -19.07 23.22
N ARG A 36 5.50 -20.29 22.75
CA ARG A 36 6.08 -20.52 21.41
C ARG A 36 5.11 -20.12 20.30
N GLU A 37 3.84 -20.50 20.43
CA GLU A 37 2.80 -20.10 19.47
C GLU A 37 2.66 -18.57 19.42
N ALA A 38 2.65 -17.91 20.58
CA ALA A 38 2.65 -16.45 20.65
C ALA A 38 3.89 -15.82 20.01
N GLN A 39 5.07 -16.44 20.16
CA GLN A 39 6.31 -15.98 19.53
C GLN A 39 6.27 -16.14 18.00
N GLU A 40 5.72 -17.25 17.49
CA GLU A 40 5.52 -17.48 16.05
C GLU A 40 4.57 -16.44 15.47
N GLN A 41 3.41 -16.22 16.10
CA GLN A 41 2.44 -15.20 15.69
C GLN A 41 3.03 -13.78 15.71
N ALA A 42 3.87 -13.48 16.72
CA ALA A 42 4.56 -12.19 16.78
C ALA A 42 5.56 -12.03 15.63
N GLY A 43 6.32 -13.08 15.31
CA GLY A 43 7.25 -13.09 14.17
C GLY A 43 6.55 -12.92 12.83
N GLU A 44 5.39 -13.55 12.64
CA GLU A 44 4.56 -13.38 11.44
C GLU A 44 4.08 -11.93 11.28
N ARG A 45 3.56 -11.33 12.36
CA ARG A 45 3.14 -9.91 12.37
C ARG A 45 4.30 -8.96 12.08
N GLU A 46 5.48 -9.24 12.65
CA GLU A 46 6.66 -8.41 12.41
C GLU A 46 7.13 -8.51 10.95
N ALA A 47 7.06 -9.71 10.34
CA ALA A 47 7.35 -9.91 8.92
C ALA A 47 6.34 -9.18 8.01
N GLU A 48 5.05 -9.19 8.35
CA GLU A 48 4.01 -8.44 7.63
C GLU A 48 4.24 -6.92 7.70
N LEU A 49 4.59 -6.41 8.89
CA LEU A 49 4.94 -5.00 9.08
C LEU A 49 6.21 -4.61 8.31
N ALA A 50 7.22 -5.48 8.26
CA ALA A 50 8.43 -5.25 7.47
C ALA A 50 8.11 -5.20 5.96
N ALA A 51 7.29 -6.12 5.45
CA ALA A 51 6.89 -6.15 4.04
C ALA A 51 6.12 -4.89 3.62
N THR A 52 5.20 -4.43 4.47
CA THR A 52 4.43 -3.19 4.22
C THR A 52 5.32 -1.94 4.27
N ALA A 53 6.31 -1.90 5.17
CA ALA A 53 7.30 -0.83 5.19
C ALA A 53 8.15 -0.80 3.91
N ASP A 54 8.66 -1.96 3.46
CA ASP A 54 9.44 -2.08 2.22
C ASP A 54 8.62 -1.66 0.97
N GLN A 55 7.33 -1.94 0.97
CA GLN A 55 6.40 -1.52 -0.08
C GLN A 55 6.22 0.00 -0.10
N ALA A 56 6.01 0.63 1.06
CA ALA A 56 5.93 2.08 1.18
C ALA A 56 7.23 2.78 0.75
N ASP A 57 8.39 2.21 1.13
CA ASP A 57 9.70 2.71 0.76
C ASP A 57 9.94 2.69 -0.76
N ARG A 58 9.52 1.61 -1.43
CA ARG A 58 9.58 1.51 -2.90
C ARG A 58 8.72 2.57 -3.58
N ALA A 59 7.49 2.76 -3.12
CA ALA A 59 6.60 3.81 -3.62
C ALA A 59 7.22 5.21 -3.42
N ALA A 60 7.80 5.48 -2.25
CA ALA A 60 8.44 6.76 -1.95
C ALA A 60 9.65 7.05 -2.84
N ARG A 61 10.52 6.06 -3.09
CA ARG A 61 11.68 6.20 -3.99
C ARG A 61 11.23 6.51 -5.41
N PHE A 62 10.23 5.81 -5.91
CA PHE A 62 9.69 6.07 -7.24
C PHE A 62 9.12 7.49 -7.39
N LEU A 63 8.28 7.92 -6.44
CA LEU A 63 7.72 9.28 -6.47
C LEU A 63 8.83 10.35 -6.43
N SER A 64 9.89 10.09 -5.67
CA SER A 64 11.08 10.96 -5.63
C SER A 64 11.83 10.99 -6.97
N GLU A 65 11.97 9.85 -7.65
CA GLU A 65 12.58 9.77 -8.99
C GLU A 65 11.74 10.48 -10.06
N ALA A 66 10.41 10.28 -10.03
CA ALA A 66 9.47 10.95 -10.94
C ALA A 66 9.54 12.48 -10.77
N LEU A 67 9.62 12.96 -9.52
CA LEU A 67 9.86 14.36 -9.20
C LEU A 67 11.20 14.85 -9.77
N ALA A 68 12.28 14.11 -9.51
CA ALA A 68 13.62 14.50 -9.97
C ALA A 68 13.69 14.61 -11.50
N GLU A 69 13.04 13.71 -12.24
CA GLU A 69 13.00 13.74 -13.70
C GLU A 69 12.30 14.99 -14.23
N ARG A 70 11.19 15.40 -13.59
CA ARG A 70 10.49 16.62 -14.00
C ARG A 70 11.30 17.87 -13.70
N LEU A 71 11.95 17.95 -12.54
CA LEU A 71 12.84 19.07 -12.21
C LEU A 71 14.00 19.19 -13.20
N ARG A 72 14.52 18.08 -13.74
CA ARG A 72 15.54 18.12 -14.82
C ARG A 72 14.99 18.75 -16.10
N ILE A 73 13.74 18.43 -16.47
CA ILE A 73 13.07 19.01 -17.65
C ILE A 73 12.83 20.51 -17.44
N ASP A 74 12.35 20.92 -16.26
CA ASP A 74 12.03 22.33 -15.97
C ASP A 74 13.29 23.21 -15.84
N THR A 75 14.39 22.66 -15.30
CA THR A 75 15.67 23.38 -15.16
C THR A 75 16.49 23.45 -16.46
N ALA A 76 16.24 22.55 -17.42
CA ALA A 76 16.84 22.60 -18.76
C ALA A 76 16.22 23.71 -19.66
N GLY A 77 15.12 24.35 -19.24
CA GLY A 77 14.40 25.39 -19.98
C GLY A 77 14.87 26.84 -19.72
N GLY A 78 16.04 27.04 -19.12
CA GLY A 78 16.47 28.33 -18.57
C GLY A 78 17.41 29.18 -19.45
N THR A 79 17.03 29.57 -20.68
CA THR A 79 17.64 30.74 -21.34
C THR A 79 16.74 31.39 -22.42
N ARG A 80 16.16 32.55 -22.04
CA ARG A 80 15.86 33.76 -22.84
C ARG A 80 14.92 33.69 -24.06
N GLY A 81 13.92 34.60 -24.06
CA GLY A 81 13.47 35.29 -25.27
C GLY A 81 11.98 35.10 -25.58
N GLY A 82 11.22 36.19 -25.59
CA GLY A 82 9.81 36.18 -25.97
C GLY A 82 9.57 35.67 -27.40
N GLY A 83 8.43 35.01 -27.57
CA GLY A 83 7.91 34.57 -28.87
C GLY A 83 7.75 33.06 -28.98
N LEU A 84 6.50 32.62 -29.22
CA LEU A 84 6.12 31.32 -29.77
C LEU A 84 6.11 30.09 -28.83
N PHE A 85 5.37 30.13 -27.71
CA PHE A 85 4.66 28.93 -27.25
C PHE A 85 3.20 29.01 -27.71
N LYS A 86 2.99 29.09 -29.03
CA LYS A 86 1.69 28.74 -29.61
C LYS A 86 1.60 27.23 -29.57
N GLY A 87 0.61 26.72 -28.84
CA GLY A 87 0.44 25.31 -28.49
C GLY A 87 0.80 24.37 -29.63
N ARG A 88 1.90 23.65 -29.46
CA ARG A 88 2.06 22.35 -30.09
C ARG A 88 1.29 21.41 -29.17
N GLN A 89 -0.01 21.27 -29.42
CA GLN A 89 -0.74 20.09 -29.00
C GLN A 89 0.00 18.93 -29.65
N ASP A 90 0.99 18.37 -28.95
CA ASP A 90 1.62 17.12 -29.37
C ASP A 90 0.48 16.13 -29.58
N SER A 91 0.35 15.67 -30.82
CA SER A 91 -0.80 14.89 -31.29
C SER A 91 -1.01 13.73 -30.33
N VAL A 92 -2.13 13.75 -29.61
CA VAL A 92 -2.51 12.68 -28.68
C VAL A 92 -2.36 11.36 -29.44
N THR A 93 -1.56 10.44 -28.89
CA THR A 93 -1.33 9.13 -29.47
C THR A 93 -2.61 8.29 -29.46
N ARG A 94 -2.63 7.19 -30.20
CA ARG A 94 -3.77 6.26 -30.16
C ARG A 94 -3.98 5.71 -28.74
N ASP A 95 -2.89 5.38 -28.07
CA ASP A 95 -2.92 4.78 -26.73
C ASP A 95 -3.39 5.81 -25.69
N GLU A 96 -2.89 7.04 -25.74
CA GLU A 96 -3.38 8.13 -24.88
C GLU A 96 -4.89 8.37 -25.09
N ARG A 97 -5.39 8.33 -26.34
CA ARG A 97 -6.84 8.45 -26.59
C ARG A 97 -7.64 7.35 -25.89
N GLN A 98 -7.18 6.11 -25.99
CA GLN A 98 -7.87 4.98 -25.35
C GLN A 98 -7.85 5.11 -23.82
N GLN A 99 -6.72 5.54 -23.24
CA GLN A 99 -6.62 5.79 -21.80
C GLN A 99 -7.49 6.97 -21.35
N LEU A 100 -7.60 8.03 -22.16
CA LEU A 100 -8.50 9.15 -21.89
C LEU A 100 -9.96 8.73 -21.89
N GLU A 101 -10.36 7.86 -22.82
CA GLU A 101 -11.72 7.31 -22.85
C GLU A 101 -12.03 6.50 -21.58
N LEU A 102 -11.08 5.69 -21.10
CA LEU A 102 -11.21 4.96 -19.84
C LEU A 102 -11.35 5.91 -18.64
N ILE A 103 -10.47 6.91 -18.54
CA ILE A 103 -10.51 7.90 -17.45
C ILE A 103 -11.84 8.65 -17.45
N ARG A 104 -12.24 9.19 -18.61
CA ARG A 104 -13.47 9.99 -18.73
C ARG A 104 -14.75 9.19 -18.54
N GLY A 105 -14.72 7.90 -18.86
CA GLY A 105 -15.84 6.97 -18.65
C GLY A 105 -15.95 6.43 -17.24
N SER A 106 -14.96 6.72 -16.37
CA SER A 106 -14.94 6.24 -14.99
C SER A 106 -15.76 7.13 -14.05
N GLU A 107 -16.50 6.50 -13.14
CA GLU A 107 -17.18 7.19 -12.03
C GLU A 107 -16.20 7.80 -11.01
N LEU A 108 -14.93 7.40 -11.05
CA LEU A 108 -13.86 7.89 -10.19
C LEU A 108 -13.16 9.13 -10.78
N TRP A 109 -13.60 9.63 -11.93
CA TRP A 109 -13.12 10.86 -12.54
C TRP A 109 -14.16 11.98 -12.39
N ASP A 110 -13.79 13.05 -11.69
CA ASP A 110 -14.63 14.26 -11.60
C ASP A 110 -13.82 15.47 -12.10
N PRO A 111 -14.05 15.93 -13.35
CA PRO A 111 -13.30 17.04 -13.91
C PRO A 111 -13.60 18.38 -13.22
N ALA A 112 -14.82 18.57 -12.70
CA ALA A 112 -15.20 19.80 -12.02
C ALA A 112 -14.54 19.88 -10.64
N TRP A 113 -14.50 18.75 -9.92
CA TRP A 113 -13.73 18.64 -8.69
C TRP A 113 -12.24 18.81 -8.94
N TYR A 114 -11.68 18.14 -9.95
CA TYR A 114 -10.25 18.19 -10.27
C TYR A 114 -9.77 19.62 -10.52
N LEU A 115 -10.48 20.39 -11.35
CA LEU A 115 -10.14 21.78 -11.63
C LEU A 115 -10.31 22.72 -10.42
N ARG A 116 -11.28 22.45 -9.54
CA ARG A 116 -11.43 23.20 -8.28
C ARG A 116 -10.30 22.91 -7.29
N THR A 117 -9.84 21.67 -7.24
CA THR A 117 -8.77 21.21 -6.34
C THR A 117 -7.39 21.61 -6.84
N TYR A 118 -7.22 21.72 -8.17
CA TYR A 118 -5.96 22.01 -8.85
C TYR A 118 -6.06 23.23 -9.78
N PRO A 119 -6.09 24.46 -9.24
CA PRO A 119 -6.24 25.69 -10.03
C PRO A 119 -5.09 25.92 -11.02
N ASP A 120 -3.91 25.38 -10.75
CA ASP A 120 -2.75 25.50 -11.63
C ASP A 120 -2.96 24.80 -12.99
N VAL A 121 -3.83 23.79 -13.04
CA VAL A 121 -4.25 23.15 -14.30
C VAL A 121 -5.14 24.09 -15.13
N VAL A 122 -5.93 24.93 -14.47
CA VAL A 122 -6.75 25.96 -15.12
C VAL A 122 -5.86 27.00 -15.79
N ASP A 123 -4.81 27.44 -15.09
CA ASP A 123 -3.87 28.45 -15.59
C ASP A 123 -3.08 27.96 -16.82
N LEU A 124 -2.87 26.64 -16.94
CA LEU A 124 -2.24 26.00 -18.10
C LEU A 124 -3.18 25.90 -19.31
N GLY A 125 -4.50 25.99 -19.12
CA GLY A 125 -5.50 25.85 -20.18
C GLY A 125 -5.49 24.48 -20.87
N GLU A 126 -4.93 23.45 -20.22
CA GLU A 126 -4.88 22.07 -20.72
C GLU A 126 -6.17 21.31 -20.36
N ASP A 127 -6.51 20.29 -21.17
CA ASP A 127 -7.59 19.37 -20.81
C ASP A 127 -7.25 18.64 -19.50
N PRO A 128 -8.13 18.64 -18.48
CA PRO A 128 -7.79 18.11 -17.16
C PRO A 128 -7.51 16.60 -17.19
N ALA A 129 -8.20 15.84 -18.05
CA ALA A 129 -7.98 14.40 -18.17
C ALA A 129 -6.63 14.11 -18.87
N LEU A 130 -6.28 14.89 -19.89
CA LEU A 130 -4.96 14.82 -20.53
C LEU A 130 -3.84 15.21 -19.58
N HIS A 131 -4.03 16.28 -18.82
CA HIS A 131 -3.09 16.72 -17.80
C HIS A 131 -2.87 15.62 -16.75
N PHE A 132 -3.95 15.03 -16.24
CA PHE A 132 -3.88 13.92 -15.28
C PHE A 132 -3.21 12.66 -15.86
N LEU A 133 -3.54 12.30 -17.11
CA LEU A 133 -2.95 11.15 -17.79
C LEU A 133 -1.43 11.28 -17.89
N ARG A 134 -0.96 12.48 -18.25
CA ARG A 134 0.47 12.77 -18.45
C ARG A 134 1.23 13.04 -17.16
N HIS A 135 0.55 13.47 -16.11
CA HIS A 135 1.16 13.86 -14.84
C HIS A 135 0.49 13.22 -13.61
N PRO A 136 0.45 11.88 -13.48
CA PRO A 136 -0.22 11.24 -12.35
C PRO A 136 0.59 11.26 -11.03
N TYR A 137 1.92 11.39 -11.10
CA TYR A 137 2.80 11.08 -9.95
C TYR A 137 3.39 12.29 -9.23
N TYR A 138 3.50 13.47 -9.87
CA TYR A 138 3.98 14.65 -9.16
C TYR A 138 3.39 15.99 -9.68
N PRO A 139 2.87 16.83 -8.78
CA PRO A 139 2.41 16.42 -7.44
C PRO A 139 1.38 15.30 -7.60
N VAL A 140 1.33 14.34 -6.66
CA VAL A 140 0.34 13.26 -6.70
C VAL A 140 -1.06 13.88 -6.65
N ARG A 141 -1.81 13.78 -7.75
CA ARG A 141 -3.14 14.39 -7.91
C ARG A 141 -4.20 13.31 -7.96
N ALA A 142 -5.19 13.40 -7.07
CA ALA A 142 -6.33 12.51 -7.11
C ALA A 142 -7.24 12.87 -8.29
N PRO A 143 -7.89 11.90 -8.95
CA PRO A 143 -8.85 12.16 -10.02
C PRO A 143 -10.24 12.61 -9.51
N SER A 144 -10.57 12.26 -8.26
CA SER A 144 -11.82 12.64 -7.57
C SER A 144 -11.68 12.49 -6.05
N GLU A 145 -12.72 12.86 -5.31
CA GLU A 145 -12.83 12.58 -3.87
C GLU A 145 -13.00 11.09 -3.55
N ARG A 146 -13.26 10.23 -4.55
CA ARG A 146 -13.56 8.81 -4.32
C ARG A 146 -12.36 7.90 -4.52
N PHE A 147 -11.19 8.45 -4.89
CA PHE A 147 -10.00 7.67 -5.22
C PHE A 147 -8.75 8.21 -4.52
N ASP A 148 -8.30 7.48 -3.50
CA ASP A 148 -7.01 7.72 -2.86
C ASP A 148 -5.87 7.09 -3.65
N ILE A 149 -5.33 7.89 -4.58
CA ILE A 149 -4.18 7.51 -5.40
C ILE A 149 -2.93 7.17 -4.57
N ARG A 150 -2.76 7.73 -3.36
CA ARG A 150 -1.57 7.46 -2.54
C ARG A 150 -1.67 6.07 -1.94
N GLN A 151 -2.83 5.74 -1.37
CA GLN A 151 -3.07 4.40 -0.84
C GLN A 151 -3.00 3.36 -1.96
N TYR A 152 -3.56 3.66 -3.13
CA TYR A 152 -3.47 2.77 -4.29
C TYR A 152 -2.02 2.51 -4.73
N LEU A 153 -1.19 3.54 -4.81
CA LEU A 153 0.23 3.40 -5.17
C LEU A 153 1.06 2.64 -4.13
N ILE A 154 0.64 2.67 -2.86
CA ILE A 154 1.23 1.82 -1.82
C ILE A 154 0.86 0.38 -2.11
N ASP A 155 -0.43 0.08 -2.27
CA ASP A 155 -0.94 -1.29 -2.40
C ASP A 155 -0.54 -1.96 -3.74
N HIS A 156 -0.34 -1.17 -4.80
CA HIS A 156 -0.01 -1.61 -6.15
C HIS A 156 1.35 -1.05 -6.63
N PRO A 157 2.49 -1.57 -6.11
CA PRO A 157 3.82 -1.14 -6.54
C PRO A 157 4.14 -1.54 -7.99
N ASP A 158 3.40 -2.48 -8.56
CA ASP A 158 3.49 -2.85 -9.97
C ASP A 158 3.01 -1.71 -10.91
N ALA A 159 1.98 -0.96 -10.52
CA ALA A 159 1.53 0.22 -11.25
C ALA A 159 2.63 1.31 -11.30
N VAL A 160 3.39 1.41 -10.22
CA VAL A 160 4.57 2.26 -10.07
C VAL A 160 5.71 1.78 -11.00
N GLU A 161 6.10 0.51 -10.90
CA GLU A 161 7.20 -0.07 -11.68
C GLU A 161 6.95 0.01 -13.20
N GLN A 162 5.71 -0.21 -13.62
CA GLN A 162 5.30 -0.15 -15.02
C GLN A 162 5.06 1.28 -15.53
N ARG A 163 5.10 2.28 -14.64
CA ARG A 163 4.80 3.69 -14.95
C ARG A 163 3.44 3.88 -15.64
N ILE A 164 2.44 3.10 -15.22
CA ILE A 164 1.07 3.17 -15.74
C ILE A 164 0.25 4.10 -14.85
N ASN A 165 -0.53 4.99 -15.46
CA ASN A 165 -1.42 5.90 -14.73
C ASN A 165 -2.27 5.10 -13.71
N PRO A 166 -2.29 5.48 -12.41
CA PRO A 166 -2.89 4.66 -11.37
C PRO A 166 -4.38 4.39 -11.57
N LEU A 167 -5.13 5.38 -12.07
CA LEU A 167 -6.55 5.20 -12.36
C LEU A 167 -6.74 4.26 -13.54
N VAL A 168 -5.90 4.35 -14.58
CA VAL A 168 -5.94 3.42 -15.71
C VAL A 168 -5.59 2.00 -15.27
N HIS A 169 -4.57 1.85 -14.42
CA HIS A 169 -4.22 0.54 -13.86
C HIS A 169 -5.40 -0.04 -13.09
N PHE A 170 -6.02 0.74 -12.19
CA PHE A 170 -7.17 0.32 -11.42
C PHE A 170 -8.33 -0.12 -12.31
N LEU A 171 -8.67 0.68 -13.34
CA LEU A 171 -9.76 0.36 -14.26
C LEU A 171 -9.53 -0.90 -15.10
N LEU A 172 -8.28 -1.35 -15.23
CA LEU A 172 -7.91 -2.57 -15.95
C LEU A 172 -7.75 -3.79 -15.03
N THR A 173 -7.69 -3.61 -13.71
CA THR A 173 -7.66 -4.72 -12.75
C THR A 173 -9.07 -5.23 -12.43
N ALA A 174 -9.15 -6.47 -11.95
CA ALA A 174 -10.41 -7.08 -11.55
C ALA A 174 -11.08 -6.36 -10.37
N GLU A 175 -10.32 -5.58 -9.60
CA GLU A 175 -10.78 -4.82 -8.42
C GLU A 175 -11.66 -3.61 -8.79
N SER A 176 -11.59 -3.15 -10.04
CA SER A 176 -12.49 -2.11 -10.56
C SER A 176 -13.98 -2.47 -10.53
N GLN A 177 -14.31 -3.75 -10.36
CA GLN A 177 -15.71 -4.20 -10.24
C GLN A 177 -16.37 -3.77 -8.92
N GLY A 178 -15.60 -3.22 -7.96
CA GLY A 178 -16.10 -2.52 -6.79
C GLY A 178 -15.81 -1.02 -6.86
N ALA A 179 -16.85 -0.19 -7.03
CA ALA A 179 -16.73 1.27 -7.24
C ALA A 179 -16.11 2.07 -6.07
N ASP A 180 -15.85 1.42 -4.91
CA ASP A 180 -15.38 2.05 -3.67
C ASP A 180 -14.12 1.36 -3.10
N ALA A 181 -13.24 0.78 -3.94
CA ALA A 181 -12.08 0.05 -3.45
C ALA A 181 -11.04 0.92 -2.70
N TYR A 182 -10.96 2.22 -3.02
CA TYR A 182 -9.95 3.14 -2.48
C TYR A 182 -10.54 4.48 -2.01
N PRO A 183 -11.46 4.49 -1.02
CA PRO A 183 -12.01 5.73 -0.50
C PRO A 183 -10.92 6.48 0.28
N PRO A 184 -10.89 7.82 0.24
CA PRO A 184 -9.97 8.59 1.06
C PRO A 184 -10.24 8.33 2.54
N LYS A 185 -9.19 8.07 3.31
CA LYS A 185 -9.32 7.92 4.76
C LYS A 185 -9.76 9.26 5.37
N PRO A 186 -10.79 9.29 6.25
CA PRO A 186 -11.13 10.50 6.98
C PRO A 186 -9.90 10.94 7.80
N ARG A 187 -9.55 12.22 7.68
CA ARG A 187 -8.42 12.83 8.39
C ARG A 187 -8.66 12.91 9.89
#